data_AF-A0A1X9YJQ6-F1
#
_entry.id   AF-A0A1X9YJQ6-F1
#
_cell.length_a   1.000
_cell.length_b   1.000
_cell.length_c   1.000
_cell.angle_alpha   90.00
_cell.angle_beta   90.00
_cell.angle_gamma   90.00
#
_symmetry.space_group_name_H-M   'P 1'
#
loop_
_entity.id
_entity.type
_entity.pdbx_description
1 polymer ?
#
loop_
_entity_poly.entity_id
_entity_poly.type
_entity_poly.pdbx_seq_one_letter_code
_entity_poly.pdbx_strand_id
1 'polypeptide(L)'
;MATANEERGEVSVELGRKTYVMRPSFTAIQSIEKQTGLSLRQLAIAANSMSMDLATMGVVTGELIRAGAADGDVGAQLGEAERFSQLIYEKGVPTVAARLTIVLTAALTGGATVEGELKPVPTKPARGTGTGD
;
A
#
# COMPACT_ATOMS: atom_id res chain seq x y z
N MET A 1 -1.57 -17.88 18.46
CA MET A 1 -2.18 -18.13 17.14
C MET A 1 -1.47 -17.23 16.14
N ALA A 2 -0.33 -17.69 15.64
CA ALA A 2 0.66 -16.86 14.98
C ALA A 2 0.70 -17.13 13.46
N THR A 3 0.77 -16.01 12.71
CA THR A 3 1.51 -15.82 11.46
C THR A 3 1.11 -16.67 10.24
N ALA A 4 -0.06 -16.36 9.65
CA ALA A 4 -0.36 -16.66 8.25
C ALA A 4 -0.14 -15.45 7.31
N ASN A 5 0.30 -14.30 7.84
CA ASN A 5 0.41 -13.04 7.10
C ASN A 5 1.83 -12.66 6.65
N GLU A 6 2.87 -13.39 7.06
CA GLU A 6 4.25 -13.00 6.75
C GLU A 6 4.70 -13.43 5.34
N GLU A 7 4.09 -14.45 4.73
CA GLU A 7 4.52 -14.98 3.42
C GLU A 7 3.85 -14.33 2.21
N ARG A 8 2.77 -13.55 2.38
CA ARG A 8 1.98 -12.97 1.27
C ARG A 8 2.38 -11.56 0.82
N GLY A 9 3.43 -10.99 1.43
CA GLY A 9 3.96 -9.68 1.02
C GLY A 9 2.97 -8.51 1.22
N GLU A 10 1.97 -8.65 2.09
CA GLU A 10 1.03 -7.56 2.35
C GLU A 10 1.76 -6.31 2.87
N VAL A 11 1.42 -5.14 2.33
CA VAL A 11 1.98 -3.88 2.83
C VAL A 11 1.04 -3.31 3.87
N SER A 12 1.56 -3.09 5.07
CA SER A 12 0.82 -2.44 6.15
C SER A 12 1.38 -1.06 6.48
N VAL A 13 0.52 -0.22 7.04
CA VAL A 13 0.87 1.09 7.58
C VAL A 13 0.27 1.23 8.98
N GLU A 14 1.06 1.77 9.89
CA GLU A 14 0.63 2.08 11.25
C GLU A 14 0.23 3.55 11.32
N LEU A 15 -1.04 3.81 11.65
CA LEU A 15 -1.61 5.15 11.75
C LEU A 15 -2.36 5.28 13.08
N GLY A 16 -1.97 6.24 13.90
CA GLY A 16 -2.42 6.32 15.29
C GLY A 16 -2.03 5.05 16.07
N ARG A 17 -2.98 4.41 16.73
CA ARG A 17 -2.76 3.16 17.50
C ARG A 17 -3.11 1.88 16.75
N LYS A 18 -3.25 1.96 15.42
CA LYS A 18 -3.77 0.86 14.61
C LYS A 18 -2.89 0.61 13.38
N THR A 19 -2.72 -0.68 13.08
CA THR A 19 -2.12 -1.15 11.84
C THR A 19 -3.21 -1.44 10.82
N TYR A 20 -3.05 -0.88 9.63
CA TYR A 20 -3.94 -1.09 8.50
C TYR A 20 -3.21 -1.82 7.39
N VAL A 21 -3.91 -2.73 6.71
CA VAL A 21 -3.41 -3.39 5.50
C VAL A 21 -3.79 -2.53 4.30
N MET A 22 -2.85 -2.31 3.39
CA MET A 22 -3.08 -1.57 2.15
C MET A 22 -3.11 -2.54 0.97
N ARG A 23 -4.20 -2.53 0.21
CA ARG A 23 -4.37 -3.37 -0.99
C ARG A 23 -4.59 -2.53 -2.25
N PRO A 24 -3.71 -2.62 -3.25
CA PRO A 24 -3.88 -1.92 -4.53
C PRO A 24 -4.80 -2.70 -5.47
N SER A 25 -6.06 -2.91 -5.07
CA SER A 25 -7.04 -3.55 -5.96
C SER A 25 -7.35 -2.66 -7.16
N PHE A 26 -7.78 -3.26 -8.27
CA PHE A 26 -8.14 -2.51 -9.49
C PHE A 26 -9.17 -1.42 -9.20
N THR A 27 -10.20 -1.73 -8.41
CA THR A 27 -11.25 -0.78 -8.02
C THR A 27 -10.70 0.35 -7.15
N ALA A 28 -9.78 0.05 -6.21
CA ALA A 28 -9.14 1.07 -5.38
C ALA A 28 -8.30 2.03 -6.24
N ILE A 29 -7.49 1.50 -7.16
CA ILE A 29 -6.67 2.32 -8.06
C ILE A 29 -7.56 3.24 -8.92
N GLN A 30 -8.63 2.71 -9.54
CA GLN A 30 -9.53 3.56 -10.31
C GLN A 30 -10.20 4.65 -9.47
N SER A 31 -10.60 4.32 -8.24
CA SER A 31 -11.19 5.28 -7.30
C SER A 31 -10.20 6.40 -6.98
N ILE A 32 -8.95 6.05 -6.70
CA ILE A 32 -7.87 7.00 -6.42
C ILE A 32 -7.62 7.90 -7.63
N GLU A 33 -7.48 7.35 -8.83
CA GLU A 33 -7.25 8.15 -10.05
C GLU A 33 -8.41 9.12 -10.29
N LYS A 34 -9.65 8.67 -10.08
CA LYS A 34 -10.85 9.51 -10.22
C LYS A 34 -10.89 10.65 -9.20
N GLN A 35 -10.54 10.38 -7.94
CA GLN A 35 -10.61 11.37 -6.86
C GLN A 35 -9.47 12.38 -6.91
N THR A 36 -8.27 11.94 -7.29
CA THR A 36 -7.06 12.78 -7.32
C THR A 36 -6.82 13.45 -8.66
N GLY A 37 -7.39 12.92 -9.75
CA GLY A 37 -7.09 13.34 -11.12
C GLY A 37 -5.68 12.95 -11.59
N LEU A 38 -4.95 12.15 -10.80
CA LEU A 38 -3.60 11.69 -11.11
C LEU A 38 -3.65 10.24 -11.55
N SER A 39 -2.94 9.93 -12.64
CA SER A 39 -2.74 8.54 -13.05
C SER A 39 -1.88 7.76 -12.05
N LEU A 40 -2.02 6.43 -12.04
CA LEU A 40 -1.22 5.51 -11.24
C LEU A 40 0.28 5.76 -11.38
N ARG A 41 0.74 6.06 -12.61
CA ARG A 41 2.13 6.40 -12.87
C ARG A 41 2.55 7.69 -12.14
N GLN A 42 1.73 8.73 -12.20
CA GLN A 42 2.01 10.00 -11.50
C GLN A 42 2.01 9.81 -9.99
N LEU A 43 1.07 9.03 -9.46
CA LEU A 43 0.99 8.71 -8.03
C LEU A 43 2.23 7.96 -7.55
N ALA A 44 2.67 6.93 -8.30
CA ALA A 44 3.87 6.17 -7.96
C ALA A 44 5.14 7.05 -7.97
N ILE A 45 5.28 7.93 -8.97
CA ILE A 45 6.39 8.90 -9.03
C ILE A 45 6.34 9.84 -7.83
N ALA A 46 5.19 10.46 -7.55
CA ALA A 46 5.04 11.43 -6.47
C ALA A 46 5.28 10.82 -5.08
N ALA A 47 4.88 9.56 -4.88
CA ALA A 47 5.19 8.83 -3.65
C ALA A 47 6.71 8.59 -3.51
N ASN A 48 7.36 8.14 -4.59
CA ASN A 48 8.79 7.86 -4.61
C ASN A 48 9.64 9.12 -4.38
N SER A 49 9.27 10.24 -5.01
CA SER A 49 9.97 11.53 -4.87
C SER A 49 9.57 12.32 -3.63
N MET A 50 8.71 11.78 -2.76
CA MET A 50 8.16 12.46 -1.58
C MET A 50 7.53 13.83 -1.90
N SER A 51 6.94 13.97 -3.09
CA SER A 51 6.31 15.21 -3.56
C SER A 51 4.78 15.16 -3.56
N MET A 52 4.19 14.07 -3.07
CA MET A 52 2.75 13.94 -2.91
C MET A 52 2.28 14.80 -1.73
N ASP A 53 1.29 15.66 -1.97
CA ASP A 53 0.70 16.47 -0.89
C ASP A 53 -0.14 15.62 0.09
N LEU A 54 -0.39 16.17 1.28
CA LEU A 54 -1.09 15.47 2.36
C LEU A 54 -2.54 15.09 2.01
N ALA A 55 -3.24 15.89 1.21
CA ALA A 55 -4.62 15.61 0.83
C ALA A 55 -4.68 14.40 -0.11
N THR A 56 -3.81 14.40 -1.12
CA THR A 56 -3.61 13.28 -2.05
C THR A 56 -3.17 12.02 -1.29
N MET A 57 -2.21 12.14 -0.36
CA MET A 57 -1.81 11.00 0.48
C MET A 57 -2.98 10.44 1.30
N GLY A 58 -3.87 11.29 1.82
CA GLY A 58 -5.06 10.88 2.55
C GLY A 58 -6.04 10.08 1.70
N VAL A 59 -6.32 10.54 0.48
CA VAL A 59 -7.17 9.83 -0.50
C VAL A 59 -6.56 8.48 -0.85
N VAL A 60 -5.29 8.46 -1.28
CA VAL A 60 -4.57 7.24 -1.67
C VAL A 60 -4.57 6.24 -0.52
N THR A 61 -4.17 6.67 0.68
CA THR A 61 -4.08 5.79 1.84
C THR A 61 -5.46 5.27 2.24
N GLY A 62 -6.49 6.11 2.23
CA GLY A 62 -7.84 5.71 2.61
C GLY A 62 -8.44 4.65 1.68
N GLU A 63 -8.30 4.82 0.37
CA GLU A 63 -8.82 3.85 -0.60
C GLU A 63 -8.06 2.51 -0.54
N LEU A 64 -6.73 2.56 -0.38
CA LEU A 64 -5.92 1.34 -0.23
C LEU A 64 -6.25 0.59 1.07
N ILE A 65 -6.47 1.31 2.18
CA ILE A 65 -6.88 0.73 3.46
C ILE A 65 -8.28 0.14 3.37
N ARG A 66 -9.21 0.83 2.72
CA ARG A 66 -10.58 0.36 2.53
C ARG A 66 -10.62 -0.95 1.74
N ALA A 67 -9.80 -1.07 0.71
CA ALA A 67 -9.65 -2.30 -0.05
C ALA A 67 -8.96 -3.44 0.73
N GLY A 68 -8.15 -3.09 1.75
CA GLY A 68 -7.51 -4.04 2.65
C GLY A 68 -8.26 -4.30 3.96
N ALA A 69 -9.43 -3.70 4.15
CA ALA A 69 -10.16 -3.77 5.41
C ALA A 69 -10.75 -5.17 5.61
N ALA A 70 -10.59 -5.70 6.82
CA ALA A 70 -11.29 -6.92 7.22
C ALA A 70 -12.79 -6.66 7.40
N ASP A 71 -13.60 -7.70 7.28
CA ASP A 71 -15.03 -7.62 7.53
C ASP A 71 -15.31 -7.12 8.96
N GLY A 72 -16.18 -6.11 9.08
CA GLY A 72 -16.51 -5.48 10.35
C GLY A 72 -15.52 -4.42 10.83
N ASP A 73 -14.43 -4.16 10.10
CA ASP A 73 -13.54 -3.04 10.39
C ASP A 73 -14.11 -1.71 9.88
N VAL A 74 -15.12 -1.21 10.59
CA VAL A 74 -15.84 0.03 10.25
C VAL A 74 -14.89 1.23 10.10
N GLY A 75 -13.86 1.31 10.93
CA GLY A 75 -12.89 2.42 10.87
C GLY A 75 -12.04 2.40 9.61
N ALA A 76 -11.63 1.23 9.13
CA ALA A 76 -10.92 1.10 7.86
C ALA A 76 -11.88 1.25 6.65
N GLN A 77 -13.11 0.74 6.76
CA GLN A 77 -14.10 0.74 5.68
C GLN A 77 -14.72 2.12 5.43
N LEU A 78 -15.01 2.88 6.49
CA LEU A 78 -15.68 4.17 6.42
C LEU A 78 -14.74 5.37 6.67
N GLY A 79 -13.44 5.12 6.88
CA GLY A 79 -12.46 6.18 7.08
C GLY A 79 -12.45 7.17 5.92
N GLU A 80 -12.54 8.45 6.25
CA GLU A 80 -12.52 9.56 5.30
C GLU A 80 -11.08 10.01 4.99
N ALA A 81 -10.86 10.53 3.79
CA ALA A 81 -9.55 10.98 3.34
C ALA A 81 -8.92 12.03 4.29
N GLU A 82 -9.72 12.98 4.77
CA GLU A 82 -9.26 14.01 5.71
C GLU A 82 -8.73 13.39 7.01
N ARG A 83 -9.44 12.39 7.55
CA ARG A 83 -9.00 11.69 8.76
C ARG A 83 -7.67 10.97 8.54
N PHE A 84 -7.49 10.34 7.39
CA PHE A 84 -6.21 9.71 7.06
C PHE A 84 -5.10 10.76 6.87
N SER A 85 -5.36 11.91 6.23
CA SER A 85 -4.38 13.01 6.15
C SER A 85 -3.91 13.47 7.54
N GLN A 86 -4.82 13.62 8.49
CA GLN A 86 -4.47 13.98 9.88
C GLN A 86 -3.60 12.90 10.54
N LEU A 87 -3.95 11.62 10.38
CA LEU A 87 -3.17 10.51 10.94
C LEU A 87 -1.78 10.38 10.29
N ILE A 88 -1.68 10.67 8.99
CA ILE A 88 -0.40 10.69 8.26
C ILE A 88 0.47 11.83 8.77
N TYR A 89 -0.10 13.01 9.00
CA TYR A 89 0.59 14.15 9.59
C TYR A 89 1.13 13.81 10.99
N GLU A 90 0.32 13.16 11.83
CA GLU A 90 0.70 12.72 13.18
C GLU A 90 1.83 11.67 13.15
N LYS A 91 1.77 10.69 12.22
CA LYS A 91 2.79 9.64 12.10
C LYS A 91 4.09 10.13 11.48
N GLY A 92 4.01 11.08 10.55
CA GLY A 92 5.11 11.57 9.74
C GLY A 92 5.05 11.09 8.28
N VAL A 93 5.12 12.07 7.37
CA VAL A 93 5.00 11.87 5.92
C VAL A 93 6.00 10.84 5.34
N PRO A 94 7.31 10.88 5.65
CA PRO A 94 8.27 9.98 5.01
C PRO A 94 7.97 8.49 5.26
N THR A 95 7.50 8.14 6.46
CA THR A 95 7.16 6.77 6.82
C THR A 95 6.00 6.24 6.01
N VAL A 96 4.97 7.07 5.79
CA VAL A 96 3.80 6.68 4.99
C VAL A 96 4.15 6.67 3.50
N ALA A 97 4.87 7.68 3.01
CA ALA A 97 5.30 7.77 1.61
C ALA A 97 6.13 6.55 1.17
N ALA A 98 7.00 6.03 2.03
CA ALA A 98 7.76 4.81 1.77
C ALA A 98 6.84 3.60 1.54
N ARG A 99 5.78 3.45 2.34
CA ARG A 99 4.80 2.36 2.18
C ARG A 99 3.94 2.54 0.94
N LEU A 100 3.48 3.76 0.66
CA LEU A 100 2.75 4.07 -0.57
C LEU A 100 3.60 3.79 -1.82
N THR A 101 4.89 4.11 -1.78
CA THR A 101 5.83 3.83 -2.88
C THR A 101 5.86 2.35 -3.23
N ILE A 102 5.95 1.47 -2.22
CA ILE A 102 5.96 0.02 -2.41
C ILE A 102 4.65 -0.44 -3.08
N VAL A 103 3.51 -0.04 -2.51
CA VAL A 103 2.18 -0.47 -2.99
C VAL A 103 1.88 0.01 -4.40
N LEU A 104 2.10 1.30 -4.66
CA LEU A 104 1.82 1.89 -5.96
C LEU A 104 2.77 1.38 -7.04
N THR A 105 4.03 1.08 -6.70
CA THR A 105 4.98 0.46 -7.62
C THR A 105 4.57 -0.97 -7.95
N ALA A 106 4.12 -1.74 -6.96
CA ALA A 106 3.59 -3.09 -7.20
C ALA A 106 2.38 -3.05 -8.14
N ALA A 107 1.43 -2.13 -7.91
CA ALA A 107 0.29 -1.93 -8.80
C ALA A 107 0.74 -1.57 -10.24
N LEU A 108 1.66 -0.59 -10.35
CA LEU A 108 2.13 -0.07 -11.64
C LEU A 108 2.87 -1.12 -12.48
N THR A 109 3.61 -2.02 -11.84
CA THR A 109 4.44 -3.03 -12.50
C THR A 109 3.71 -4.35 -12.76
N GLY A 110 2.42 -4.44 -12.41
CA GLY A 110 1.66 -5.69 -12.48
C GLY A 110 2.02 -6.70 -11.39
N GLY A 111 2.68 -6.24 -10.31
CA GLY A 111 3.04 -7.00 -9.11
C GLY A 111 1.90 -7.21 -8.12
N ALA A 112 0.67 -6.83 -8.46
CA ALA A 112 -0.55 -7.13 -7.69
C ALA A 112 -1.62 -7.81 -8.57
N THR A 113 -2.52 -8.58 -7.96
CA THR A 113 -3.72 -9.13 -8.62
C THR A 113 -4.82 -8.07 -8.75
N VAL A 114 -5.90 -8.39 -9.46
CA VAL A 114 -7.07 -7.49 -9.60
C VAL A 114 -7.71 -7.20 -8.24
N GLU A 115 -7.68 -8.17 -7.34
CA GLU A 115 -8.18 -8.11 -5.96
C GLU A 115 -7.24 -7.36 -5.01
N GLY A 116 -6.04 -6.98 -5.49
CA GLY A 116 -5.05 -6.22 -4.73
C GLY A 116 -4.13 -7.07 -3.86
N GLU A 117 -4.04 -8.39 -4.12
CA GLU A 117 -3.06 -9.25 -3.47
C GLU A 117 -1.70 -9.07 -4.13
N LEU A 118 -0.61 -8.90 -3.36
CA LEU A 118 0.72 -8.83 -3.95
C LEU A 118 1.14 -10.19 -4.51
N LYS A 119 1.71 -10.17 -5.70
CA LYS A 119 2.25 -11.37 -6.35
C LYS A 119 3.59 -11.76 -5.69
N PRO A 120 3.89 -13.07 -5.58
CA PRO A 120 5.18 -13.51 -5.07
C PRO A 120 6.32 -12.95 -5.91
N VAL A 121 7.37 -12.46 -5.24
CA VAL A 121 8.63 -12.12 -5.92
C VAL A 121 9.39 -13.42 -6.19
N PRO A 122 9.82 -13.70 -7.44
CA PRO A 122 10.61 -14.90 -7.73
C PRO A 122 11.88 -14.92 -6.87
N THR A 123 11.97 -15.85 -5.92
CA THR A 123 13.18 -16.03 -5.13
C THR A 123 14.22 -16.69 -6.02
N LYS A 124 15.30 -15.98 -6.34
CA LYS A 124 16.44 -16.57 -7.06
C LYS A 124 17.00 -17.71 -6.19
N PRO A 125 17.12 -18.96 -6.68
CA PRO A 125 17.71 -20.03 -5.89
C PRO A 125 19.13 -19.62 -5.49
N ALA A 126 19.45 -19.77 -4.20
CA ALA A 126 20.78 -19.55 -3.68
C ALA A 126 21.75 -20.39 -4.52
N ARG A 127 22.74 -19.72 -5.12
CA ARG A 127 23.80 -20.35 -5.91
C ARG A 127 24.48 -21.36 -4.98
N GLY A 128 24.20 -22.64 -5.17
CA GLY A 128 24.83 -23.72 -4.41
C GLY A 128 26.34 -23.58 -4.52
N THR A 129 27.00 -23.42 -3.38
CA THR A 129 28.44 -23.55 -3.27
C THR A 129 28.77 -25.02 -3.47
N GLY A 130 29.04 -25.40 -4.72
CA GLY A 130 29.66 -26.67 -5.05
C GLY A 130 31.11 -26.68 -4.57
N THR A 131 31.31 -27.07 -3.32
CA THR A 131 32.52 -27.75 -2.83
C THR A 131 32.22 -29.23 -3.05
N GLY A 132 32.86 -29.97 -3.93
CA GLY A 132 34.30 -30.21 -4.04
C GLY A 132 34.51 -31.67 -3.61
N ASP A 133 34.82 -32.54 -4.57
CA ASP A 133 35.45 -33.86 -4.41
C ASP A 133 36.32 -34.12 -5.66
#